data_AF-A0A8T3R315-F1
#
_entry.id   AF-A0A8T3R315-F1
#
_cell.length_a   1.000
_cell.length_b   1.000
_cell.length_c   1.000
_cell.angle_alpha   90.00
_cell.angle_beta   90.00
_cell.angle_gamma   90.00
#
_symmetry.space_group_name_H-M   'P 1'
#
loop_
_entity.id
_entity.type
_entity.pdbx_description
1 polymer ?
#
loop_
_entity_poly.entity_id
_entity_poly.type
_entity_poly.pdbx_seq_one_letter_code
_entity_poly.pdbx_strand_id
1 'polypeptide(L)'
;MAIDPNQEFLVQPVNASWLQCNIECQEGCPVGTNCRGYLNLAAEGRFEEGYILAREPNPVAAMCAYVCSAPCERACRRGDIDRPLAIRAMKRFLFEWHQASGIPDDMPAITPRDTSVAVVGAGPAGIAVARELAVAGHRVTVYDELPYAGGTMLIGVPAFRLPREAIEADVALTERLG
;
A
#
# COMPACT_ATOMS: atom_id res chain seq x y z
N MET A 1 -40.80 -5.68 10.31
CA MET A 1 -40.02 -4.53 10.80
C MET A 1 -40.79 -3.28 10.38
N ALA A 2 -41.54 -2.67 11.30
CA ALA A 2 -42.32 -1.48 11.00
C ALA A 2 -41.39 -0.26 11.10
N ILE A 3 -41.31 0.53 10.03
CA ILE A 3 -40.56 1.78 10.02
C ILE A 3 -41.34 2.78 10.88
N ASP A 4 -40.69 3.34 11.90
CA ASP A 4 -41.30 4.35 12.77
C ASP A 4 -41.55 5.64 11.95
N PRO A 5 -42.80 6.10 11.81
CA PRO A 5 -43.13 7.29 11.05
C PRO A 5 -42.55 8.59 11.63
N ASN A 6 -42.07 8.57 12.89
CA ASN A 6 -41.43 9.71 13.55
C ASN A 6 -39.90 9.59 13.61
N GLN A 7 -39.31 8.57 12.97
CA GLN A 7 -37.86 8.47 12.90
C GLN A 7 -37.31 9.57 11.99
N GLU A 8 -36.68 10.58 12.59
CA GLU A 8 -35.87 11.54 11.84
C GLU A 8 -34.69 10.80 11.20
N PHE A 9 -34.77 10.58 9.89
CA PHE A 9 -33.63 10.07 9.14
C PHE A 9 -32.57 11.16 9.08
N LEU A 10 -31.40 10.88 9.67
CA LEU A 10 -30.18 11.65 9.39
C LEU A 10 -29.84 11.49 7.91
N VAL A 11 -30.39 12.36 7.07
CA VAL A 11 -29.99 12.47 5.67
C VAL A 11 -28.62 13.13 5.67
N GLN A 12 -27.56 12.33 5.72
CA GLN A 12 -26.25 12.82 5.35
C GLN A 12 -26.24 12.98 3.81
N PRO A 13 -26.15 14.22 3.29
CA PRO A 13 -26.06 14.42 1.86
C PRO A 13 -24.79 13.73 1.34
N VAL A 14 -24.93 12.96 0.26
CA VAL A 14 -23.81 12.35 -0.44
C VAL A 14 -22.93 13.48 -0.99
N ASN A 15 -21.83 13.75 -0.29
CA ASN A 15 -20.83 14.74 -0.65
C ASN A 15 -19.47 14.04 -0.84
N ALA A 16 -18.42 14.78 -1.23
CA ALA A 16 -17.10 14.19 -1.47
C ALA A 16 -16.52 13.49 -0.23
N SER A 17 -16.71 14.07 0.95
CA SER A 17 -16.29 13.47 2.22
C SER A 17 -17.04 12.18 2.53
N TRP A 18 -18.35 12.14 2.26
CA TRP A 18 -19.14 10.92 2.40
C TRP A 18 -18.62 9.81 1.47
N LEU A 19 -18.31 10.12 0.20
CA LEU A 19 -17.75 9.13 -0.74
C LEU A 19 -16.37 8.61 -0.34
N GLN A 20 -15.56 9.44 0.33
CA GLN A 20 -14.23 9.05 0.82
C GLN A 20 -14.32 8.20 2.09
N CYS A 21 -15.08 8.65 3.09
CA CYS A 21 -15.18 7.97 4.39
C CYS A 21 -16.12 6.74 4.37
N ASN A 22 -16.99 6.62 3.36
CA ASN A 22 -17.94 5.51 3.26
C ASN A 22 -17.37 4.27 2.53
N ILE A 23 -16.03 4.16 2.47
CA ILE A 23 -15.30 2.98 1.97
C ILE A 23 -14.51 2.39 3.15
N GLU A 24 -15.19 1.62 3.99
CA GLU A 24 -14.65 1.11 5.26
C GLU A 24 -13.33 0.32 5.11
N CYS A 25 -13.14 -0.40 4.01
CA CYS A 25 -11.89 -1.11 3.77
C CYS A 25 -10.69 -0.18 3.50
N GLN A 26 -10.93 1.00 2.93
CA GLN A 26 -9.90 2.03 2.71
C GLN A 26 -9.61 2.75 4.02
N GLU A 27 -10.64 3.13 4.78
CA GLU A 27 -10.50 3.74 6.12
C GLU A 27 -9.81 2.79 7.11
N GLY A 28 -10.08 1.49 7.02
CA GLY A 28 -9.41 0.47 7.82
C GLY A 28 -7.94 0.25 7.46
N CYS A 29 -7.46 0.79 6.33
CA CYS A 29 -6.07 0.68 5.91
C CYS A 29 -5.23 1.80 6.55
N PRO A 30 -4.19 1.50 7.35
CA PRO A 30 -3.37 2.54 7.99
C PRO A 30 -2.67 3.51 7.02
N VAL A 31 -2.47 3.10 5.77
CA VAL A 31 -1.87 3.91 4.70
C VAL A 31 -2.90 4.36 3.67
N GLY A 32 -4.20 4.20 3.93
CA GLY A 32 -5.28 4.68 3.06
C GLY A 32 -5.30 4.06 1.66
N THR A 33 -4.78 2.84 1.47
CA THR A 33 -4.79 2.18 0.16
C THR A 33 -6.21 2.07 -0.40
N ASN A 34 -6.41 2.48 -1.65
CA ASN A 34 -7.68 2.36 -2.37
C ASN A 34 -8.01 0.90 -2.73
N CYS A 35 -8.44 0.15 -1.72
CA CYS A 35 -8.71 -1.29 -1.80
C CYS A 35 -9.78 -1.61 -2.85
N ARG A 36 -10.87 -0.83 -2.85
CA ARG A 36 -11.97 -0.96 -3.81
C ARG A 36 -11.47 -0.77 -5.25
N GLY A 37 -10.65 0.24 -5.48
CA GLY A 37 -10.16 0.60 -6.80
C GLY A 37 -9.33 -0.52 -7.43
N TYR A 38 -8.30 -1.01 -6.73
CA TYR A 38 -7.46 -2.06 -7.32
C TYR A 38 -8.17 -3.40 -7.45
N LEU A 39 -9.15 -3.70 -6.59
CA LEU A 39 -10.00 -4.89 -6.72
C LEU A 39 -10.88 -4.82 -7.99
N ASN A 40 -11.45 -3.67 -8.28
CA ASN A 40 -12.23 -3.47 -9.50
C ASN A 40 -11.35 -3.55 -10.75
N LEU A 41 -10.17 -2.93 -10.74
CA LEU A 41 -9.20 -3.04 -11.84
C LEU A 41 -8.79 -4.49 -12.07
N ALA A 42 -8.56 -5.25 -11.00
CA ALA A 42 -8.28 -6.68 -11.11
C ALA A 42 -9.48 -7.47 -11.71
N ALA A 43 -10.72 -7.13 -11.33
CA ALA A 43 -11.91 -7.77 -11.89
C ALA A 43 -12.09 -7.47 -13.39
N GLU A 44 -11.61 -6.32 -13.86
CA GLU A 44 -11.57 -5.91 -15.27
C GLU A 44 -10.38 -6.50 -16.04
N GLY A 45 -9.48 -7.25 -15.39
CA GLY A 45 -8.24 -7.77 -15.99
C GLY A 45 -7.13 -6.73 -16.15
N ARG A 46 -7.28 -5.54 -15.57
CA ARG A 46 -6.33 -4.42 -15.63
C ARG A 46 -5.32 -4.52 -14.48
N PHE A 47 -4.53 -5.59 -14.50
CA PHE A 47 -3.66 -5.95 -13.37
C PHE A 47 -2.55 -4.95 -13.09
N GLU A 48 -1.90 -4.41 -14.12
CA GLU A 48 -0.83 -3.42 -13.94
C GLU A 48 -1.35 -2.15 -13.25
N GLU A 49 -2.47 -1.61 -13.73
CA GLU A 49 -3.12 -0.44 -13.12
C GLU A 49 -3.58 -0.74 -11.69
N GLY A 50 -4.06 -1.95 -11.45
CA GLY A 50 -4.38 -2.43 -10.10
C GLY A 50 -3.16 -2.43 -9.18
N TYR A 51 -2.02 -2.93 -9.65
CA TYR A 51 -0.76 -2.93 -8.90
C TYR A 51 -0.29 -1.50 -8.59
N ILE A 52 -0.27 -0.62 -9.60
CA ILE A 52 0.10 0.80 -9.45
C ILE A 52 -0.79 1.48 -8.40
N LEU A 53 -2.10 1.28 -8.47
CA LEU A 53 -3.04 1.86 -7.51
C LEU A 53 -2.89 1.27 -6.10
N ALA A 54 -2.54 -0.01 -5.97
CA ALA A 54 -2.32 -0.65 -4.68
C ALA A 54 -1.02 -0.19 -4.00
N ARG A 55 0.01 0.17 -4.77
CA ARG A 55 1.31 0.64 -4.27
C ARG A 55 1.40 2.16 -4.09
N GLU A 56 0.54 2.94 -4.74
CA GLU A 56 0.64 4.41 -4.78
C GLU A 56 0.84 5.06 -3.38
N PRO A 57 0.00 4.80 -2.36
CA PRO A 57 0.21 5.38 -1.03
C PRO A 57 1.08 4.49 -0.12
N ASN A 58 1.56 3.35 -0.60
CA ASN A 58 2.23 2.34 0.22
C ASN A 58 3.65 2.05 -0.29
N PRO A 59 4.68 2.65 0.32
CA PRO A 59 6.08 2.46 -0.09
C PRO A 59 6.63 1.05 0.14
N VAL A 60 5.91 0.21 0.90
CA VAL A 60 6.28 -1.19 1.19
C VAL A 60 5.17 -2.15 0.79
N ALA A 61 4.64 -1.95 -0.43
CA ALA A 61 3.49 -2.67 -0.94
C ALA A 61 3.75 -4.17 -1.09
N ALA A 62 4.93 -4.55 -1.55
CA ALA A 62 5.29 -5.95 -1.71
C ALA A 62 5.38 -6.64 -0.34
N MET A 63 6.06 -6.06 0.65
CA MET A 63 6.11 -6.62 2.01
C MET A 63 4.70 -6.74 2.62
N CYS A 64 3.87 -5.70 2.50
CA CYS A 64 2.50 -5.71 3.00
C CYS A 64 1.62 -6.77 2.32
N ALA A 65 1.90 -7.14 1.07
CA ALA A 65 1.16 -8.17 0.36
C ALA A 65 1.25 -9.56 1.05
N TYR A 66 2.35 -9.82 1.76
CA TYR A 66 2.57 -11.10 2.45
C TYR A 66 2.18 -11.04 3.93
N VAL A 67 2.64 -10.01 4.65
CA VAL A 67 2.63 -10.02 6.12
C VAL A 67 1.62 -9.10 6.78
N CYS A 68 0.96 -8.23 6.02
CA CYS A 68 -0.04 -7.31 6.58
C CYS A 68 -1.10 -8.09 7.38
N SER A 69 -1.56 -7.54 8.50
CA SER A 69 -2.64 -8.10 9.32
C SER A 69 -4.03 -7.92 8.70
N ALA A 70 -4.09 -7.28 7.52
CA ALA A 70 -5.30 -7.03 6.73
C ALA A 70 -6.45 -6.36 7.52
N PRO A 71 -6.21 -5.21 8.18
CA PRO A 71 -7.27 -4.50 8.89
C PRO A 71 -8.40 -4.04 7.95
N CYS A 72 -8.07 -3.79 6.68
CA CYS A 72 -9.03 -3.52 5.61
C CYS A 72 -10.02 -4.67 5.35
N GLU A 73 -9.62 -5.93 5.56
CA GLU A 73 -10.52 -7.08 5.45
C GLU A 73 -11.45 -7.16 6.65
N ARG A 74 -10.95 -6.83 7.86
CA ARG A 74 -11.77 -6.77 9.07
C ARG A 74 -12.85 -5.68 9.01
N ALA A 75 -12.54 -4.57 8.35
CA ALA A 75 -13.47 -3.46 8.11
C ALA A 75 -14.26 -3.63 6.80
N CYS A 76 -14.20 -4.77 6.10
CA CYS A 76 -14.84 -4.90 4.81
C CYS A 76 -16.36 -5.05 4.95
N ARG A 77 -17.13 -4.05 4.49
CA ARG A 77 -18.61 -4.09 4.38
C ARG A 77 -19.20 -5.37 3.79
N ARG A 78 -18.49 -6.04 2.87
CA ARG A 78 -18.97 -7.32 2.30
C ARG A 78 -19.10 -8.42 3.36
N GLY A 79 -18.32 -8.33 4.44
CA GLY A 79 -18.40 -9.20 5.61
C GLY A 79 -19.76 -9.18 6.31
N ASP A 80 -20.55 -8.10 6.16
CA ASP A 80 -21.91 -8.03 6.71
C ASP A 80 -22.92 -8.89 5.93
N ILE A 81 -22.57 -9.29 4.71
CA ILE A 81 -23.42 -10.11 3.83
C ILE A 81 -22.96 -11.58 3.87
N ASP A 82 -21.69 -11.83 3.59
CA ASP A 82 -21.13 -13.18 3.57
C ASP A 82 -19.72 -13.25 4.17
N ARG A 83 -18.69 -12.82 3.44
CA ARG A 83 -17.29 -12.83 3.88
C ARG A 83 -16.53 -11.62 3.34
N PRO A 84 -15.55 -11.09 4.08
CA PRO A 84 -14.66 -10.08 3.56
C PRO A 84 -14.01 -10.49 2.23
N LEU A 85 -13.74 -9.50 1.38
CA LEU A 85 -12.94 -9.72 0.18
C LEU A 85 -11.49 -10.04 0.59
N ALA A 86 -10.81 -10.88 -0.19
CA ALA A 86 -9.42 -11.23 0.03
C ALA A 86 -8.46 -10.12 -0.46
N ILE A 87 -8.54 -8.95 0.18
CA ILE A 87 -7.85 -7.71 -0.16
C ILE A 87 -6.32 -7.90 -0.17
N ARG A 88 -5.77 -8.53 0.86
CA ARG A 88 -4.32 -8.80 0.95
C ARG A 88 -3.87 -9.83 -0.07
N ALA A 89 -4.65 -10.89 -0.27
CA ALA A 89 -4.33 -11.90 -1.27
C ALA A 89 -4.36 -11.33 -2.70
N MET A 90 -5.31 -10.43 -2.99
CA MET A 90 -5.35 -9.72 -4.26
C MET A 90 -4.13 -8.81 -4.43
N LYS A 91 -3.73 -8.06 -3.39
CA LYS A 91 -2.50 -7.25 -3.44
C LYS A 91 -1.27 -8.11 -3.76
N ARG A 92 -1.20 -9.32 -3.18
CA ARG A 92 -0.15 -10.30 -3.48
C ARG A 92 -0.20 -10.78 -4.93
N PHE A 93 -1.37 -11.16 -5.41
CA PHE A 93 -1.55 -11.56 -6.81
C PHE A 93 -1.09 -10.46 -7.77
N LEU A 94 -1.48 -9.21 -7.54
CA LEU A 94 -1.10 -8.07 -8.38
C LEU A 94 0.42 -7.83 -8.38
N PHE A 95 1.06 -7.91 -7.22
CA PHE A 95 2.52 -7.83 -7.11
C PHE A 95 3.23 -8.98 -7.86
N GLU A 96 2.84 -10.23 -7.60
CA GLU A 96 3.43 -11.40 -8.26
C GLU A 96 3.20 -11.37 -9.78
N TRP A 97 2.03 -10.91 -10.22
CA TRP A 97 1.71 -10.72 -11.63
C TRP A 97 2.60 -9.64 -12.26
N HIS A 98 2.77 -8.49 -11.62
CA HIS A 98 3.64 -7.42 -12.11
C HIS A 98 5.08 -7.92 -12.27
N GLN A 99 5.64 -8.59 -11.26
CA GLN A 99 6.97 -9.19 -11.32
C GLN A 99 7.11 -10.20 -12.48
N ALA A 100 6.09 -11.02 -12.72
CA ALA A 100 6.09 -12.00 -13.82
C ALA A 100 5.87 -11.38 -15.21
N SER A 101 5.26 -10.19 -15.29
CA SER A 101 4.91 -9.55 -16.55
C SER A 101 6.10 -8.96 -17.30
N GLY A 102 7.19 -8.66 -16.58
CA GLY A 102 8.36 -7.96 -17.13
C GLY A 102 8.12 -6.48 -17.46
N ILE A 103 6.95 -5.94 -17.08
CA ILE A 103 6.66 -4.51 -17.20
C ILE A 103 7.59 -3.75 -16.22
N PRO A 104 8.38 -2.77 -16.69
CA PRO A 104 9.21 -1.97 -15.80
C PRO A 104 8.36 -1.15 -14.83
N ASP A 105 8.84 -0.95 -13.61
CA ASP A 105 8.16 -0.04 -12.68
C ASP A 105 8.06 1.38 -13.25
N ASP A 106 6.85 1.94 -13.18
CA ASP A 106 6.60 3.36 -13.40
C ASP A 106 7.25 4.19 -12.28
N MET A 107 8.07 5.16 -12.65
CA MET A 107 8.86 5.99 -11.73
C MET A 107 8.46 7.46 -11.92
N PRO A 108 8.20 8.21 -10.83
CA PRO A 108 7.79 9.60 -10.94
C PRO A 108 8.92 10.48 -11.49
N ALA A 109 8.56 11.52 -12.24
CA ALA A 109 9.50 12.58 -12.60
C ALA A 109 9.82 13.42 -11.35
N ILE A 110 11.11 13.55 -11.04
CA ILE A 110 11.59 14.26 -9.84
C ILE A 110 12.20 15.59 -10.24
N THR A 111 11.77 16.68 -9.60
CA THR A 111 12.44 17.99 -9.71
C THR A 111 13.47 18.11 -8.58
N PRO A 112 14.78 18.13 -8.86
CA PRO A 112 15.80 18.16 -7.82
C PRO A 112 15.77 19.44 -6.97
N ARG A 113 16.10 19.30 -5.69
CA ARG A 113 16.30 20.39 -4.73
C ARG A 113 17.74 20.38 -4.22
N ASP A 114 18.25 21.56 -3.86
CA ASP A 114 19.58 21.71 -3.26
C ASP A 114 19.55 21.46 -1.74
N THR A 115 19.06 20.29 -1.35
CA THR A 115 18.91 19.91 0.07
C THR A 115 19.23 18.42 0.22
N SER A 116 19.99 18.09 1.26
CA SER A 116 20.35 16.71 1.59
C SER A 116 19.75 16.29 2.92
N VAL A 117 19.31 15.04 3.02
CA VAL A 117 18.69 14.48 4.22
C VAL A 117 19.32 13.13 4.54
N ALA A 118 19.74 12.96 5.80
CA ALA A 118 20.17 11.68 6.33
C ALA A 118 18.98 10.98 7.03
N VAL A 119 18.70 9.74 6.65
CA VAL A 119 17.73 8.86 7.31
C VAL A 119 18.51 7.76 8.02
N VAL A 120 18.23 7.53 9.31
CA VAL A 120 18.88 6.47 10.10
C VAL A 120 17.89 5.31 10.27
N GLY A 121 18.29 4.14 9.76
CA GLY A 121 17.51 2.91 9.68
C GLY A 121 16.94 2.67 8.27
N ALA A 122 17.26 1.53 7.69
CA ALA A 122 16.75 1.00 6.42
C ALA A 122 15.61 -0.02 6.63
N GLY A 123 14.87 0.10 7.74
CA GLY A 123 13.62 -0.63 7.94
C GLY A 123 12.44 0.00 7.17
N PRO A 124 11.22 -0.56 7.27
CA PRO A 124 10.05 -0.07 6.54
C PRO A 124 9.76 1.42 6.74
N ALA A 125 9.94 1.92 7.96
CA ALA A 125 9.73 3.35 8.25
C ALA A 125 10.79 4.24 7.57
N GLY A 126 12.05 3.82 7.58
CA GLY A 126 13.13 4.57 6.94
C GLY A 126 13.03 4.56 5.43
N ILE A 127 12.70 3.41 4.83
CA ILE A 127 12.42 3.27 3.40
C ILE A 127 11.24 4.18 3.00
N ALA A 128 10.16 4.17 3.78
CA ALA A 128 9.00 5.03 3.54
C ALA A 128 9.38 6.51 3.53
N VAL A 129 10.09 6.98 4.55
CA VAL A 129 10.52 8.39 4.65
C VAL A 129 11.50 8.73 3.52
N ALA A 130 12.44 7.85 3.21
CA ALA A 130 13.41 8.07 2.14
C ALA A 130 12.73 8.22 0.78
N ARG A 131 11.76 7.36 0.47
CA ARG A 131 10.96 7.45 -0.76
C ARG A 131 10.23 8.78 -0.86
N GLU A 132 9.49 9.18 0.17
CA GLU A 132 8.71 10.43 0.14
C GLU A 132 9.62 11.66 -0.04
N LEU A 133 10.76 11.69 0.65
CA LEU A 133 11.73 12.78 0.52
C LEU A 133 12.42 12.79 -0.86
N ALA A 134 12.75 11.63 -1.41
CA ALA A 134 13.34 11.51 -2.74
C ALA A 134 12.35 11.97 -3.83
N VAL A 135 11.08 11.55 -3.75
CA VAL A 135 10.01 12.04 -4.64
C VAL A 135 9.83 13.56 -4.52
N ALA A 136 9.98 14.13 -3.33
CA ALA A 136 9.95 15.58 -3.11
C ALA A 136 11.18 16.34 -3.65
N GLY A 137 12.20 15.62 -4.14
CA GLY A 137 13.39 16.17 -4.80
C GLY A 137 14.62 16.31 -3.90
N HIS A 138 14.57 15.83 -2.66
CA HIS A 138 15.72 15.86 -1.75
C HIS A 138 16.75 14.78 -2.09
N ARG A 139 18.04 15.06 -1.89
CA ARG A 139 19.08 14.02 -1.92
C ARG A 139 19.06 13.27 -0.60
N VAL A 140 18.66 12.00 -0.62
CA VAL A 140 18.52 11.20 0.60
C VAL A 140 19.69 10.23 0.74
N THR A 141 20.21 10.06 1.95
CA THR A 141 21.16 8.99 2.27
C THR A 141 20.63 8.21 3.47
N VAL A 142 20.43 6.90 3.27
CA VAL A 142 19.97 6.00 4.32
C VAL A 142 21.18 5.32 4.95
N TYR A 143 21.30 5.39 6.27
CA TYR A 143 22.34 4.74 7.06
C TYR A 143 21.71 3.63 7.88
N ASP A 144 22.23 2.41 7.82
CA ASP A 144 21.81 1.30 8.67
C ASP A 144 23.03 0.62 9.29
N GLU A 145 22.84 -0.07 10.41
CA GLU A 145 23.86 -0.89 11.06
C GLU A 145 24.10 -2.18 10.28
N LEU A 146 23.05 -2.72 9.67
CA LEU A 146 23.09 -3.93 8.87
C LEU A 146 23.61 -3.65 7.46
N PRO A 147 24.31 -4.61 6.83
CA PRO A 147 24.76 -4.49 5.44
C PRO A 147 23.62 -4.65 4.42
N TYR A 148 22.37 -4.83 4.87
CA TYR A 148 21.20 -5.08 4.04
C TYR A 148 20.02 -4.22 4.49
N ALA A 149 19.24 -3.70 3.54
CA ALA A 149 17.99 -3.01 3.82
C ALA A 149 16.83 -3.98 4.14
N GLY A 150 15.79 -3.48 4.79
CA GLY A 150 14.60 -4.23 5.19
C GLY A 150 14.40 -4.30 6.71
N GLY A 151 15.44 -4.02 7.50
CA GLY A 151 15.38 -3.96 8.97
C GLY A 151 14.72 -5.21 9.58
N THR A 152 13.79 -5.01 10.53
CA THR A 152 13.08 -6.11 11.22
C THR A 152 12.32 -7.04 10.27
N MET A 153 11.90 -6.56 9.09
CA MET A 153 11.22 -7.41 8.10
C MET A 153 12.17 -8.47 7.54
N LEU A 154 13.43 -8.11 7.35
CA LEU A 154 14.45 -9.03 6.87
C LEU A 154 14.90 -10.00 7.98
N ILE A 155 15.27 -9.48 9.15
CA ILE A 155 15.89 -10.31 10.20
C ILE A 155 14.88 -11.07 11.07
N GLY A 156 13.65 -10.55 11.21
CA GLY A 156 12.66 -11.07 12.15
C GLY A 156 11.58 -11.96 11.51
N VAL A 157 11.22 -11.72 10.25
CA VAL A 157 10.17 -12.49 9.57
C VAL A 157 10.78 -13.67 8.80
N PRO A 158 10.31 -14.90 9.03
CA PRO A 158 10.79 -16.07 8.29
C PRO A 158 10.50 -15.98 6.79
N ALA A 159 11.44 -16.46 5.96
CA ALA A 159 11.36 -16.38 4.49
C ALA A 159 10.12 -17.07 3.89
N PHE A 160 9.63 -18.16 4.50
CA PHE A 160 8.41 -18.83 4.05
C PHE A 160 7.14 -17.97 4.24
N ARG A 161 7.19 -16.97 5.12
CA ARG A 161 6.10 -16.04 5.39
C ARG A 161 6.27 -14.73 4.61
N LEU A 162 7.50 -14.28 4.44
CA LEU A 162 7.88 -13.10 3.67
C LEU A 162 9.10 -13.42 2.80
N PRO A 163 8.90 -13.67 1.50
CA PRO A 163 9.99 -13.89 0.55
C PRO A 163 10.94 -12.69 0.53
N ARG A 164 12.24 -12.95 0.34
CA ARG A 164 13.27 -11.90 0.39
C ARG A 164 13.18 -10.98 -0.82
N GLU A 165 12.76 -11.54 -1.94
CA GLU A 165 12.48 -10.87 -3.20
C GLU A 165 11.40 -9.77 -3.03
N ALA A 166 10.41 -9.99 -2.16
CA ALA A 166 9.41 -8.96 -1.86
C ALA A 166 9.98 -7.79 -1.07
N ILE A 167 10.96 -8.03 -0.19
CA ILE A 167 11.66 -6.97 0.54
C ILE A 167 12.56 -6.20 -0.42
N GLU A 168 13.33 -6.92 -1.23
CA GLU A 168 14.24 -6.36 -2.23
C GLU A 168 13.50 -5.52 -3.27
N ALA A 169 12.31 -5.92 -3.71
CA ALA A 169 11.49 -5.15 -4.63
C ALA A 169 11.11 -3.77 -4.09
N ASP A 170 10.62 -3.70 -2.83
CA ASP A 170 10.27 -2.42 -2.20
C ASP A 170 11.51 -1.53 -1.95
N VAL A 171 12.65 -2.13 -1.61
CA VAL A 171 13.93 -1.41 -1.44
C VAL A 171 14.42 -0.85 -2.78
N ALA A 172 14.47 -1.67 -3.83
CA ALA A 172 14.98 -1.29 -5.14
C ALA A 172 14.17 -0.14 -5.77
N LEU A 173 12.84 -0.12 -5.55
CA LEU A 173 11.99 1.00 -5.94
C LEU A 173 12.43 2.32 -5.32
N THR A 174 12.87 2.29 -4.07
CA THR A 174 13.34 3.49 -3.37
C THR A 174 14.72 3.90 -3.85
N GLU A 175 15.66 2.94 -4.01
CA GLU A 175 17.01 3.20 -4.50
C GLU A 175 17.03 3.80 -5.92
N ARG A 176 16.08 3.42 -6.77
CA ARG A 176 15.94 3.96 -8.13
C ARG A 176 15.53 5.44 -8.18
N LEU A 177 15.11 6.03 -7.07
CA LEU A 177 14.81 7.47 -6.99
C LEU A 177 16.07 8.34 -6.85
N GLY A 178 17.24 7.73 -6.60
CA GLY A 178 18.52 8.42 -6.40
C GLY A 178 18.79 8.82 -4.95
#